data_AF-A0A2G9ZCZ6-F1
#
_entry.id   AF-A0A2G9ZCZ6-F1
#
_cell.length_a   1.000
_cell.length_b   1.000
_cell.length_c   1.000
_cell.angle_alpha   90.00
_cell.angle_beta   90.00
_cell.angle_gamma   90.00
#
_symmetry.space_group_name_H-M   'P 1'
#
loop_
_entity.id
_entity.type
_entity.pdbx_description
1 polymer ?
#
loop_
_entity_poly.entity_id
_entity_poly.type
_entity_poly.pdbx_seq_one_letter_code
_entity_poly.pdbx_strand_id
1 'polypeptide(L)' 'MSKYLIQEYATKKIVAGSYLSIYKRPLIKIQDGCKNYCSYCIVPYLRMKEYNRPLKDIVGTAKKYEQNNYSEK' A
#
# COMPACT_ATOMS: atom_id res chain seq x y z
N MET A 1 7.01 -15.43 -32.51
CA MET A 1 5.80 -14.75 -32.02
C MET A 1 5.37 -15.26 -30.63
N SER A 2 6.19 -15.13 -29.58
CA SER A 2 5.69 -15.19 -28.19
C SER A 2 6.82 -14.77 -27.22
N LYS A 3 7.29 -13.53 -27.35
CA LYS A 3 8.24 -12.92 -26.40
C LYS A 3 7.69 -11.62 -25.77
N TYR A 4 6.40 -11.34 -25.98
CA TYR A 4 5.75 -10.06 -25.65
C TYR A 4 4.77 -10.12 -24.47
N LEU A 5 4.83 -11.13 -23.59
CA LEU A 5 3.85 -11.26 -22.49
C LEU A 5 4.42 -11.25 -21.07
N ILE A 6 5.74 -11.10 -20.88
CA ILE A 6 6.35 -11.12 -19.52
C ILE A 6 7.14 -9.84 -19.23
N GLN A 7 7.45 -9.02 -20.25
CA GLN A 7 8.29 -7.82 -20.08
C GLN A 7 7.55 -6.61 -19.48
N GLU A 8 6.21 -6.56 -19.51
CA GLU A 8 5.46 -5.40 -18.99
C GLU A 8 4.99 -5.55 -17.54
N TYR A 9 4.95 -6.78 -17.01
CA TYR A 9 4.68 -7.05 -15.57
C TYR A 9 5.85 -6.68 -14.66
N ALA A 10 6.99 -6.28 -15.22
CA ALA A 10 8.21 -5.94 -14.52
C ALA A 10 8.59 -4.45 -14.61
N THR A 11 7.62 -3.55 -14.84
CA THR A 11 7.92 -2.11 -14.89
C THR A 11 7.92 -1.47 -13.50
N LYS A 12 9.15 -1.37 -12.97
CA LYS A 12 9.65 -0.29 -12.10
C LYS A 12 9.25 -0.31 -10.62
N LYS A 13 10.22 -0.81 -9.84
CA LYS A 13 10.48 -0.54 -8.42
C LYS A 13 9.34 -0.84 -7.46
N ILE A 14 9.50 -1.99 -6.82
CA ILE A 14 9.00 -2.32 -5.48
C ILE A 14 9.44 -1.20 -4.52
N VAL A 15 8.66 -0.13 -4.42
CA VAL A 15 8.71 0.79 -3.28
C VAL A 15 7.60 0.31 -2.36
N ALA A 16 7.99 -0.24 -1.22
CA ALA A 16 7.14 -0.90 -0.22
C ALA A 16 5.70 -0.37 -0.15
N GLY A 17 4.77 -1.12 -0.74
CA GLY A 17 3.33 -1.02 -0.47
C GLY A 17 2.61 0.20 -1.04
N SER A 18 2.79 0.52 -2.32
CA SER A 18 1.75 1.22 -3.09
C SER A 18 1.11 0.23 -4.06
N TYR A 19 -0.10 -0.24 -3.74
CA TYR A 19 -1.01 -0.75 -4.77
C TYR A 19 -1.09 0.36 -5.83
N LEU A 20 -0.66 0.06 -7.06
CA LEU A 20 -0.78 0.99 -8.18
C LEU A 20 -2.28 1.21 -8.41
N SER A 21 -2.85 2.22 -7.76
CA SER A 21 -4.26 2.50 -7.86
C SER A 21 -4.49 3.19 -9.21
N ILE A 22 -5.04 2.44 -10.14
CA ILE A 22 -5.72 2.97 -11.34
C ILE A 22 -6.88 3.93 -10.94
N TYR A 23 -7.22 3.95 -9.65
CA TYR A 23 -8.22 4.77 -9.02
C TYR A 23 -7.73 6.19 -8.74
N LYS A 24 -8.60 7.17 -9.01
CA LYS A 24 -8.40 8.60 -8.75
C LYS A 24 -8.24 8.94 -7.25
N ARG A 25 -8.71 8.03 -6.38
CA ARG A 25 -8.63 8.12 -4.91
C ARG A 25 -7.46 7.28 -4.41
N PRO A 26 -6.36 7.91 -3.94
CA PRO A 26 -5.21 7.19 -3.46
C PRO A 26 -5.43 6.71 -2.02
N LEU A 27 -4.87 5.55 -1.66
CA LEU A 27 -4.93 5.03 -0.29
C LEU A 27 -3.53 4.91 0.28
N ILE A 28 -3.33 5.42 1.50
CA ILE A 28 -2.06 5.27 2.24
C ILE A 28 -2.30 4.34 3.43
N LYS A 29 -1.72 3.14 3.38
CA LYS A 29 -1.73 2.24 4.53
C LYS A 29 -0.69 2.71 5.56
N ILE A 30 -1.16 3.03 6.77
CA ILE A 30 -0.31 3.48 7.88
C ILE A 30 0.08 2.36 8.85
N GLN A 31 -0.76 1.32 8.96
CA GLN A 31 -0.57 0.20 9.88
C GLN A 31 -0.93 -1.12 9.20
N ASP A 32 -0.21 -2.19 9.54
CA ASP A 32 -0.61 -3.57 9.27
C ASP A 32 -0.83 -4.34 10.58
N GLY A 33 -1.76 -5.29 10.57
CA GLY A 33 -2.15 -6.02 11.77
C GLY A 33 -2.85 -5.17 12.84
N CYS A 34 -3.13 -5.78 13.98
CA CYS A 34 -3.80 -5.15 15.12
C CYS A 34 -3.46 -5.91 16.42
N LYS A 35 -3.16 -5.21 17.51
CA LYS A 35 -2.98 -5.83 18.84
C LYS A 35 -4.27 -5.97 19.66
N ASN A 36 -5.42 -5.52 19.14
CA ASN A 36 -6.68 -5.62 19.86
C ASN A 36 -7.31 -6.99 19.63
N TYR A 37 -7.52 -7.72 20.72
CA TYR A 37 -8.14 -9.04 20.74
C TYR A 37 -9.66 -8.92 20.87
N CYS A 38 -10.31 -8.35 19.86
CA CYS A 38 -11.76 -8.25 19.84
C CYS A 38 -12.38 -9.66 19.75
N SER A 39 -13.50 -9.88 20.44
CA SER A 39 -14.19 -11.19 20.54
C SER A 39 -14.55 -11.82 19.19
N TYR A 40 -14.70 -11.01 18.15
CA TYR A 40 -15.09 -11.42 16.79
C TYR A 40 -13.94 -11.37 15.78
N CYS A 41 -12.76 -10.84 16.15
CA CYS A 41 -11.73 -10.48 15.19
C CYS A 41 -10.63 -11.54 15.12
N ILE A 42 -10.44 -12.14 13.94
CA ILE A 42 -9.41 -13.14 13.68
C ILE A 42 -8.02 -12.54 13.38
N VAL A 43 -7.95 -11.23 13.10
CA VAL A 43 -6.71 -10.53 12.68
C VAL A 43 -5.51 -10.78 13.61
N PRO A 44 -5.64 -10.74 14.95
CA PRO A 44 -4.50 -10.96 15.84
C PRO A 44 -3.85 -12.35 15.70
N TYR A 45 -4.58 -13.33 15.15
CA TYR A 45 -4.12 -14.71 14.99
C TYR A 45 -3.57 -15.01 13.58
N LEU A 46 -4.10 -14.35 12.55
CA LEU A 46 -3.70 -14.60 11.15
C LEU A 46 -2.61 -13.66 10.64
N ARG A 47 -2.56 -12.42 11.14
CA ARG A 47 -1.55 -11.44 10.72
C ARG A 47 -0.36 -11.49 11.67
N MET A 48 0.78 -10.97 11.21
CA MET A 48 1.89 -10.66 12.13
C MET A 48 1.44 -9.61 13.17
N LYS A 49 2.25 -9.45 14.22
CA LYS A 49 2.05 -8.38 15.21
C LYS A 49 1.86 -7.02 14.54
N GLU A 50 1.18 -6.12 15.23
CA GLU A 50 0.95 -4.76 14.72
C GLU A 50 2.26 -4.11 14.28
N TYR A 51 2.23 -3.51 13.09
CA TYR A 51 3.36 -2.82 12.51
C TYR A 51 2.91 -1.46 11.99
N ASN A 52 3.54 -0.41 12.50
CA ASN A 52 3.31 0.98 12.09
C ASN A 52 4.38 1.38 11.08
N ARG A 53 3.95 1.94 9.95
CA ARG A 53 4.87 2.47 8.94
C ARG A 53 5.57 3.73 9.48
N PRO A 54 6.86 3.95 9.18
CA PRO A 54 7.55 5.18 9.56
C PRO A 54 6.88 6.43 9.00
N LEU A 55 6.80 7.49 9.81
CA LEU A 55 6.17 8.75 9.42
C LEU A 55 6.78 9.35 8.15
N LYS A 56 8.11 9.27 8.01
CA LYS A 56 8.84 9.76 6.82
C LYS A 56 8.33 9.11 5.53
N ASP A 57 8.03 7.82 5.58
CA ASP A 57 7.55 7.07 4.42
C ASP A 57 6.11 7.44 4.10
N ILE A 58 5.25 7.58 5.12
CA ILE A 58 3.85 8.03 4.97
C ILE A 58 3.81 9.41 4.31
N VAL A 59 4.56 10.37 4.85
CA VAL A 59 4.64 11.74 4.32
C VAL A 59 5.23 11.75 2.91
N GLY A 60 6.26 10.94 2.66
CA GLY A 60 6.85 10.79 1.33
C GLY A 60 5.84 10.27 0.29
N THR A 61 4.99 9.31 0.68
CA THR A 61 3.91 8.80 -0.19
C THR A 61 2.83 9.86 -0.41
N ALA A 62 2.40 10.58 0.62
CA ALA A 62 1.40 11.64 0.49
C ALA A 62 1.85 12.74 -0.49
N LYS A 63 3.10 13.21 -0.37
CA LYS A 63 3.69 14.20 -1.29
C LYS A 63 3.72 13.70 -2.73
N LYS A 64 4.02 12.42 -2.95
CA LYS A 64 3.96 11.82 -4.30
C LYS A 64 2.54 11.80 -4.85
N TYR A 65 1.53 11.59 -4.02
CA TYR A 65 0.14 11.59 -4.48
C TYR A 65 -0.35 12.98 -4.86
N GLU A 66 0.03 14.00 -4.09
CA GLU A 66 -0.20 15.40 -4.43
C GLU A 66 0.42 15.77 -5.79
N GLN A 67 1.71 15.43 -5.99
CA GLN A 67 2.42 15.70 -7.25
C GLN A 67 1.77 15.03 -8.48
N ASN A 68 1.13 13.87 -8.27
CA ASN A 68 0.47 13.12 -9.33
C ASN A 68 -1.01 13.49 -9.52
N ASN A 69 -1.49 14.58 -8.88
CA ASN A 69 -2.86 15.08 -9.00
C ASN A 69 -3.95 14.07 -8.60
N TYR A 70 -3.64 13.17 -7.67
CA TYR A 70 -4.65 12.34 -7.05
C TYR A 70 -5.57 13.19 -6.15
N SER A 71 -6.87 12.88 -6.11
CA SER A 71 -7.85 13.65 -5.32
C SER A 71 -8.80 12.73 -4.56
N GLU A 72 -9.02 13.06 -3.29
CA GLU A 72 -10.11 12.53 -2.48
C GLU A 72 -11.26 13.54 -2.56
N LYS A 73 -12.29 13.22 -3.35
CA LYS A 73 -13.55 13.97 -3.37
C LYS A 73 -14.57 13.31 -2.46
#